data_AF-A0A9D6E4Z6-F1
#
_entry.id   AF-A0A9D6E4Z6-F1
#
_cell.length_a   1.000
_cell.length_b   1.000
_cell.length_c   1.000
_cell.angle_alpha   90.00
_cell.angle_beta   90.00
_cell.angle_gamma   90.00
#
_symmetry.space_group_name_H-M   'P 1'
#
loop_
_entity.id
_entity.type
_entity.pdbx_description
1 polymer ?
#
loop_
_entity_poly.entity_id
_entity_poly.type
_entity_poly.pdbx_seq_one_letter_code
_entity_poly.pdbx_strand_id
1 'polypeptide(L)'
;MIEQTVPTMRNLKSLIALAAIMIGLFFGTPCRAEESPASDERKVAESYNKTALKLFGELKKDSGNLVISPLSIGIAMSMSLTGARGATEAEMARVLNQRLPRERMD
;
A
#
# COMPACT_ATOMS: atom_id res chain seq x y z
N MET A 1 -52.39 -34.97 -2.34
CA MET A 1 -52.85 -34.01 -1.33
C MET A 1 -51.71 -33.80 -0.36
N ILE A 2 -51.42 -32.56 0.00
CA ILE A 2 -50.08 -32.01 0.32
C ILE A 2 -49.49 -32.56 1.64
N GLU A 3 -48.26 -33.09 1.58
CA GLU A 3 -47.46 -33.42 2.77
C GLU A 3 -47.03 -32.13 3.50
N GLN A 4 -47.56 -31.93 4.70
CA GLN A 4 -47.06 -30.92 5.63
C GLN A 4 -46.00 -31.54 6.54
N THR A 5 -44.74 -31.40 6.15
CA THR A 5 -43.60 -31.60 7.05
C THR A 5 -43.49 -30.40 8.00
N VAL A 6 -43.95 -30.56 9.24
CA VAL A 6 -43.81 -29.54 10.30
C VAL A 6 -42.37 -29.57 10.83
N PRO A 7 -41.58 -28.48 10.70
CA PRO A 7 -40.22 -28.46 11.24
C PRO A 7 -40.26 -28.22 12.74
N THR A 8 -39.83 -29.20 13.52
CA THR A 8 -39.58 -29.10 14.97
C THR A 8 -38.71 -27.89 15.32
N MET A 9 -39.13 -27.14 16.34
CA MET A 9 -38.60 -25.82 16.78
C MET A 9 -37.09 -25.74 17.06
N ARG A 10 -36.38 -26.87 17.13
CA ARG A 10 -34.91 -26.95 17.26
C ARG A 10 -34.18 -26.64 15.94
N ASN A 11 -34.78 -26.98 14.80
CA ASN A 11 -34.18 -26.78 13.47
C ASN A 11 -34.35 -25.33 12.99
N LEU A 12 -35.36 -24.62 13.50
CA LEU A 12 -35.61 -23.20 13.19
C LEU A 12 -34.51 -22.30 13.75
N LYS A 13 -34.02 -22.57 14.96
CA LYS A 13 -32.90 -21.83 15.56
C LYS A 13 -31.58 -22.08 14.81
N SER A 14 -31.32 -23.32 14.37
CA SER A 14 -30.16 -23.65 13.54
C SER A 14 -30.23 -23.04 12.13
N LEU A 15 -31.42 -22.95 11.53
CA LEU A 15 -31.63 -22.29 10.24
C LEU A 15 -31.43 -20.76 10.35
N ILE A 16 -31.92 -20.14 11.42
CA ILE A 16 -31.69 -18.71 11.69
C ILE A 16 -30.20 -18.43 11.94
N ALA A 17 -29.51 -19.29 12.68
CA ALA A 17 -28.07 -19.17 12.93
C ALA A 17 -27.25 -19.32 11.63
N LEU A 18 -27.60 -20.25 10.75
CA LEU A 18 -26.93 -20.45 9.47
C LEU A 18 -27.17 -19.27 8.51
N ALA A 19 -28.39 -18.72 8.50
CA ALA A 19 -28.71 -17.53 7.72
C ALA A 19 -27.96 -16.28 8.22
N ALA A 20 -27.81 -16.11 9.54
CA ALA A 20 -27.06 -15.00 10.13
C ALA A 20 -25.55 -15.06 9.78
N ILE A 21 -24.96 -16.27 9.75
CA ILE A 21 -23.55 -16.47 9.35
C ILE A 21 -23.36 -16.13 7.86
N MET A 22 -24.30 -16.54 6.99
CA MET A 22 -24.26 -16.24 5.56
C MET A 22 -24.43 -14.74 5.25
N ILE A 23 -25.26 -14.03 6.02
CA ILE A 23 -25.43 -12.57 5.90
C ILE A 23 -24.16 -11.84 6.35
N GLY A 24 -23.50 -12.30 7.42
CA GLY A 24 -22.21 -11.77 7.88
C GLY A 24 -21.07 -11.94 6.88
N LEU A 25 -21.09 -13.04 6.09
CA LEU A 25 -20.10 -13.30 5.03
C LEU A 25 -20.33 -12.47 3.77
N PHE A 26 -21.56 -12.05 3.46
CA PHE A 26 -21.87 -11.23 2.27
C PHE A 26 -21.84 -9.72 2.52
N PHE A 27 -22.17 -9.24 3.73
CA PHE A 27 -22.16 -7.81 4.08
C PHE A 27 -20.87 -7.34 4.78
N GLY A 28 -20.00 -8.27 5.16
CA GLY A 28 -18.78 -8.00 5.93
C GLY A 28 -17.55 -7.66 5.10
N THR A 29 -17.60 -7.72 3.77
CA THR A 29 -16.45 -7.29 2.94
C THR A 29 -16.25 -5.78 3.12
N PRO A 30 -15.19 -5.32 3.81
CA PRO A 30 -14.88 -3.89 3.79
C PRO A 30 -14.64 -3.54 2.33
N CYS A 31 -15.36 -2.51 1.86
CA CYS A 31 -15.07 -1.89 0.57
C CYS A 31 -13.59 -1.52 0.59
N ARG A 32 -12.76 -2.29 -0.10
CA ARG A 32 -11.34 -2.00 -0.23
C ARG A 32 -11.27 -0.74 -1.06
N ALA A 33 -11.09 0.39 -0.40
CA ALA A 33 -10.96 1.68 -1.06
C ALA A 33 -9.85 1.55 -2.09
N GLU A 34 -10.19 1.68 -3.38
CA GLU A 34 -9.17 1.74 -4.41
C GLU A 34 -8.33 2.99 -4.20
N GLU A 35 -7.03 2.80 -3.97
CA GLU A 35 -6.08 3.90 -3.82
C GLU A 35 -5.98 4.66 -5.15
N SER A 36 -6.54 5.87 -5.16
CA SER A 36 -6.53 6.77 -6.32
C SER A 36 -5.10 7.18 -6.71
N PRO A 37 -4.83 7.44 -8.01
CA PRO A 37 -3.55 7.96 -8.49
C PRO A 37 -3.05 9.19 -7.73
N ALA A 38 -3.96 10.09 -7.30
CA ALA A 38 -3.60 11.27 -6.52
C ALA A 38 -2.96 10.93 -5.16
N SER A 39 -3.30 9.77 -4.59
CA SER A 39 -2.70 9.29 -3.34
C SER A 39 -1.28 8.76 -3.55
N ASP A 40 -0.97 8.21 -4.73
CA ASP A 40 0.35 7.69 -5.08
C ASP A 40 1.33 8.82 -5.35
N GLU A 41 0.92 9.84 -6.10
CA GLU A 41 1.73 11.04 -6.35
C GLU A 41 2.18 11.67 -5.03
N ARG A 42 1.27 11.76 -4.05
CA ARG A 42 1.57 12.27 -2.71
C ARG A 42 2.58 11.40 -1.98
N LYS A 43 2.42 10.07 -2.04
CA LYS A 43 3.38 9.12 -1.43
C LYS A 43 4.78 9.25 -2.06
N VAL A 44 4.88 9.45 -3.37
CA VAL A 44 6.14 9.69 -4.08
C VAL A 44 6.77 11.00 -3.63
N ALA A 45 6.01 12.09 -3.61
CA ALA A 45 6.49 13.39 -3.16
C ALA A 45 7.02 13.34 -1.72
N GLU A 46 6.29 12.69 -0.81
CA GLU A 46 6.75 12.51 0.57
C GLU A 46 8.03 11.65 0.68
N SER A 47 8.16 10.63 -0.15
CA SER A 47 9.36 9.77 -0.22
C SER A 47 10.59 10.56 -0.64
N TYR A 48 10.46 11.40 -1.69
CA TYR A 48 11.54 12.27 -2.15
C TYR A 48 11.84 13.41 -1.20
N ASN A 49 10.85 14.00 -0.54
CA ASN A 49 11.09 15.01 0.50
C ASN A 49 11.90 14.42 1.67
N LYS A 50 11.57 13.20 2.12
CA LYS A 50 12.31 12.54 3.20
C LYS A 50 13.74 12.20 2.77
N THR A 51 13.92 11.70 1.55
CA THR A 51 15.23 11.41 0.97
C THR A 51 16.07 12.69 0.83
N ALA A 52 15.46 13.79 0.39
CA ALA A 52 16.10 15.09 0.25
C ALA A 52 16.66 15.61 1.58
N LEU A 53 15.85 15.56 2.65
CA LEU A 53 16.28 16.01 3.97
C LEU A 53 17.45 15.16 4.51
N LYS A 54 17.38 13.84 4.33
CA LYS A 54 18.48 12.95 4.70
C LYS A 54 19.75 13.27 3.91
N LEU A 55 19.64 13.37 2.58
CA LEU A 55 20.76 13.67 1.69
C LEU A 55 21.40 15.02 2.02
N PHE A 56 20.59 16.05 2.30
CA PHE A 56 21.11 17.34 2.70
C PHE A 56 21.89 17.26 4.02
N GLY A 57 21.38 16.51 5.00
CA GLY A 57 22.09 16.26 6.26
C GLY A 57 23.44 15.56 6.07
N GLU A 58 23.52 14.59 5.14
CA GLU A 58 24.76 13.87 4.83
C GLU A 58 25.79 14.73 4.06
N LEU A 59 25.31 15.67 3.23
CA LEU A 59 26.17 16.51 2.39
C LEU A 59 26.58 17.82 3.05
N LYS A 60 25.79 18.33 4.02
CA LYS A 60 26.06 19.59 4.70
C LYS A 60 27.11 19.43 5.81
N LYS A 61 28.29 18.92 5.44
CA LYS A 61 29.44 18.71 6.35
C LYS A 61 30.29 19.97 6.51
N ASP A 62 30.43 20.74 5.41
CA ASP A 62 31.28 21.92 5.38
C ASP A 62 30.47 23.23 5.41
N SER A 63 31.13 24.28 5.91
CA SER A 63 30.64 25.65 5.81
C SER A 63 30.73 26.12 4.34
N GLY A 64 29.73 26.87 3.89
CA GLY A 64 29.61 27.29 2.48
C GLY A 64 28.27 26.94 1.84
N ASN A 65 28.13 27.30 0.56
CA ASN A 65 26.90 27.09 -0.19
C ASN A 65 26.76 25.63 -0.63
N LEU A 66 25.60 25.02 -0.35
CA LEU A 66 25.23 23.69 -0.83
C LEU A 66 23.98 23.82 -1.69
N VAL A 67 24.09 23.50 -2.98
CA VAL A 67 22.98 23.51 -3.94
C VAL A 67 22.90 22.14 -4.59
N ILE A 68 21.78 21.45 -4.41
CA ILE A 68 21.49 20.14 -4.99
C ILE A 68 20.03 20.11 -5.45
N SER A 69 19.71 19.24 -6.41
CA SER A 69 18.33 18.94 -6.82
C SER A 69 17.97 17.51 -6.40
N PRO A 70 17.34 17.32 -5.23
CA PRO A 70 16.97 15.98 -4.75
C PRO A 70 16.00 15.26 -5.69
N LEU A 71 15.11 16.00 -6.35
CA LEU A 71 14.18 15.43 -7.33
C LEU A 71 14.92 14.86 -8.54
N SER A 72 15.91 15.59 -9.08
CA SER A 72 16.71 15.10 -10.22
C SER A 72 17.48 13.83 -9.86
N ILE A 73 18.11 13.81 -8.68
CA ILE A 73 18.80 12.61 -8.16
C ILE A 73 17.79 11.46 -7.99
N GLY A 74 16.63 11.73 -7.42
CA GLY A 74 15.56 10.75 -7.23
C GLY A 74 15.12 10.10 -8.55
N ILE A 75 14.90 10.89 -9.61
CA ILE A 75 14.50 10.40 -10.93
C ILE A 75 15.61 9.53 -11.57
N ALA A 76 16.87 9.98 -11.51
CA ALA A 76 17.98 9.18 -12.05
C ALA A 76 18.11 7.83 -11.31
N MET A 77 17.94 7.85 -10.00
CA MET A 77 17.97 6.66 -9.17
C MET A 77 16.74 5.77 -9.36
N SER A 78 15.56 6.33 -9.66
CA SER A 78 14.35 5.54 -9.93
C SER A 78 14.49 4.73 -11.22
N MET A 79 15.08 5.31 -12.27
CA MET A 79 15.40 4.57 -13.50
C MET A 79 16.30 3.36 -13.22
N SER A 80 17.29 3.54 -12.34
CA SER A 80 18.19 2.46 -11.93
C SER A 80 17.48 1.43 -11.05
N LEU A 81 16.57 1.87 -10.16
CA LEU A 81 15.75 0.99 -9.30
C LEU A 81 14.83 0.08 -10.14
N THR A 82 14.26 0.57 -11.23
CA THR A 82 13.44 -0.24 -12.15
C THR A 82 14.19 -1.48 -12.66
N GLY A 83 15.49 -1.32 -12.94
CA GLY A 83 16.36 -2.43 -13.37
C GLY A 83 16.90 -3.31 -12.23
N ALA A 84 16.89 -2.83 -10.98
CA ALA A 84 17.46 -3.54 -9.84
C ALA A 84 16.60 -4.72 -9.39
N ARG A 85 17.23 -5.77 -8.83
CA ARG A 85 16.56 -6.96 -8.27
C ARG A 85 17.20 -7.38 -6.95
N GLY A 86 16.44 -8.10 -6.13
CA GLY A 86 16.94 -8.73 -4.92
C GLY A 86 17.46 -7.74 -3.89
N ALA A 87 18.67 -7.96 -3.37
CA ALA A 87 19.26 -7.12 -2.32
C ALA A 87 19.46 -5.67 -2.80
N THR A 88 19.94 -5.46 -4.03
CA THR A 88 20.20 -4.13 -4.59
C THR A 88 18.92 -3.30 -4.67
N GLU A 89 17.84 -3.90 -5.17
CA GLU A 89 16.53 -3.26 -5.19
C GLU A 89 16.06 -2.87 -3.79
N ALA A 90 16.14 -3.79 -2.83
CA ALA A 90 15.69 -3.56 -1.47
C ALA A 90 16.47 -2.43 -0.77
N GLU A 91 17.77 -2.31 -1.04
CA GLU A 91 18.60 -1.22 -0.54
C GLU A 91 18.26 0.12 -1.21
N MET A 92 18.12 0.13 -2.54
CA MET A 92 17.78 1.32 -3.30
C MET A 92 16.40 1.87 -2.91
N ALA A 93 15.37 1.02 -2.86
CA ALA A 93 14.03 1.40 -2.44
C ALA A 93 14.03 1.99 -1.01
N ARG A 94 14.81 1.40 -0.10
CA ARG A 94 14.96 1.87 1.28
C ARG A 94 15.62 3.25 1.35
N VAL A 95 16.70 3.48 0.60
CA VAL A 95 17.42 4.77 0.58
C VAL A 95 16.55 5.86 -0.04
N LEU A 96 15.82 5.54 -1.11
CA LEU A 96 14.86 6.45 -1.75
C LEU A 96 13.56 6.64 -0.96
N ASN A 97 13.43 5.99 0.20
CA ASN A 97 12.24 5.99 1.05
C ASN A 97 10.96 5.60 0.30
N GLN A 98 11.04 4.74 -0.72
CA GLN A 98 9.90 4.35 -1.53
C GLN A 98 8.84 3.66 -0.67
N ARG A 99 7.61 4.18 -0.76
CA ARG A 99 6.45 3.70 0.01
C ARG A 99 5.40 3.01 -0.84
N LEU A 100 5.56 3.05 -2.15
CA LEU A 100 4.68 2.35 -3.07
C LEU A 100 5.15 0.90 -3.21
N PRO A 101 4.20 -0.05 -3.32
CA PRO A 101 4.54 -1.41 -3.70
C PRO A 101 5.06 -1.42 -5.15
N ARG A 102 5.91 -2.39 -5.48
CA ARG A 102 6.64 -2.44 -6.76
C ARG A 102 5.71 -2.44 -7.97
N GLU A 103 4.56 -3.09 -7.85
CA GLU A 103 3.55 -3.20 -8.89
C GLU A 103 2.93 -1.84 -9.28
N ARG A 104 3.12 -0.80 -8.44
CA ARG A 104 2.67 0.58 -8.70
C ARG A 104 3.80 1.48 -9.21
N MET A 105 5.02 0.96 -9.28
CA MET A 105 6.23 1.69 -9.69
C MET A 105 6.80 1.24 -11.05
N ASP A 106 6.52 -0.01 -11.44
CA ASP A 106 6.82 -0.55 -12.78
C ASP A 106 5.78 -0.04 -13.82
#